data_AF-A0A402BXJ0-F1
#
_entry.id   AF-A0A402BXJ0-F1
#
_cell.length_a   1.000
_cell.length_b   1.000
_cell.length_c   1.000
_cell.angle_alpha   90.00
_cell.angle_beta   90.00
_cell.angle_gamma   90.00
#
_symmetry.space_group_name_H-M   'P 1'
#
loop_
_entity.id
_entity.type
_entity.pdbx_description
1 polymer ?
#
loop_
_entity_poly.entity_id
_entity_poly.type
_entity_poly.pdbx_seq_one_letter_code
_entity_poly.pdbx_strand_id
1 'polypeptide(L)'
;MRNEKVRIGLFVHELLSKINTEKDIDKVLETYVLEGQITLEEKANIKDDLKKIIHQYSEFFDEKWKVINEKDIMISERGISRIYRPDRILKSDEGYIIVDFKTGMETEKNDKQIETYKSVLENLGMKVIKTQLIYL
;
A
#
# COMPACT_ATOMS: atom_id res chain seq x y z
N MET A 1 -3.58 14.20 20.72
CA MET A 1 -2.10 14.02 20.71
C MET A 1 -1.62 12.59 20.35
N ARG A 2 -1.45 11.60 21.27
CA ARG A 2 -0.87 10.27 20.87
C ARG A 2 -1.81 9.42 20.01
N ASN A 3 -3.10 9.38 20.34
CA ASN A 3 -4.11 8.62 19.56
C ASN A 3 -4.37 9.24 18.17
N GLU A 4 -4.15 10.54 18.04
CA GLU A 4 -4.41 11.31 16.83
C GLU A 4 -3.33 11.07 15.77
N LYS A 5 -2.05 11.07 16.16
CA LYS A 5 -0.95 10.69 15.26
C LYS A 5 -1.06 9.25 14.77
N VAL A 6 -1.47 8.33 15.65
CA VAL A 6 -1.69 6.92 15.28
C VAL A 6 -2.86 6.81 14.30
N ARG A 7 -3.97 7.51 14.55
CA ARG A 7 -5.14 7.53 13.64
C ARG A 7 -4.78 8.12 12.27
N ILE A 8 -4.02 9.21 12.22
CA ILE A 8 -3.57 9.81 10.95
C ILE A 8 -2.66 8.85 10.18
N GLY A 9 -1.69 8.21 10.85
CA GLY A 9 -0.82 7.22 10.20
C GLY A 9 -1.61 6.03 9.62
N LEU A 10 -2.65 5.57 10.31
CA LEU A 10 -3.56 4.55 9.80
C LEU A 10 -4.31 5.02 8.55
N PHE A 11 -4.81 6.26 8.53
CA PHE A 11 -5.45 6.79 7.32
C PHE A 11 -4.47 6.96 6.17
N VAL A 12 -3.25 7.45 6.42
CA VAL A 12 -2.25 7.60 5.36
C VAL A 12 -1.95 6.23 4.73
N HIS A 13 -1.76 5.19 5.54
CA HIS A 13 -1.61 3.81 5.08
C HIS A 13 -2.80 3.36 4.21
N GLU A 14 -4.02 3.50 4.72
CA GLU A 14 -5.24 3.07 4.03
C GLU A 14 -5.51 3.88 2.74
N LEU A 15 -5.16 5.16 2.72
CA LEU A 15 -5.34 6.01 1.55
C LEU A 15 -4.32 5.64 0.46
N LEU A 16 -3.07 5.34 0.82
CA LEU A 16 -2.03 4.92 -0.12
C LEU A 16 -2.35 3.58 -0.81
N SER A 17 -3.09 2.68 -0.13
CA SER A 17 -3.60 1.45 -0.75
C SER A 17 -4.72 1.71 -1.77
N LYS A 18 -5.40 2.87 -1.70
CA LYS A 18 -6.51 3.24 -2.62
C LYS A 18 -6.11 4.19 -3.76
N ILE A 19 -4.97 4.86 -3.63
CA ILE A 19 -4.48 5.87 -4.60
C ILE A 19 -3.56 5.21 -5.60
N ASN A 20 -3.91 5.10 -6.89
CA ASN A 20 -2.98 4.50 -7.86
C ASN A 20 -1.88 5.48 -8.25
N THR A 21 -2.25 6.75 -8.45
CA THR A 21 -1.42 7.85 -8.94
C THR A 21 -1.69 9.13 -8.14
N GLU A 22 -0.83 10.14 -8.25
CA GLU A 22 -1.06 11.44 -7.58
C GLU A 22 -2.41 12.08 -7.93
N LYS A 23 -2.94 11.81 -9.14
CA LYS A 23 -4.22 12.33 -9.61
C LYS A 23 -5.41 11.81 -8.81
N ASP A 24 -5.26 10.67 -8.13
CA ASP A 24 -6.34 10.05 -7.36
C ASP A 24 -6.49 10.67 -5.96
N ILE A 25 -5.47 11.38 -5.45
CA ILE A 25 -5.43 11.90 -4.06
C ILE A 25 -6.69 12.69 -3.72
N ASP A 26 -7.04 13.67 -4.55
CA ASP A 26 -8.16 14.58 -4.26
C ASP A 26 -9.50 13.84 -4.25
N LYS A 27 -9.68 12.91 -5.18
CA LYS A 27 -10.90 12.10 -5.27
C LYS A 27 -11.05 11.19 -4.06
N VAL A 28 -9.98 10.50 -3.66
CA VAL A 28 -10.02 9.56 -2.53
C VAL A 28 -10.25 10.32 -1.23
N LEU A 29 -9.57 11.43 -1.00
CA LEU A 29 -9.77 12.24 0.21
C LEU A 29 -11.18 12.83 0.30
N GLU A 30 -11.77 13.23 -0.82
CA GLU A 30 -13.16 13.71 -0.84
C GLU A 30 -14.13 12.63 -0.37
N THR A 31 -13.96 11.38 -0.81
CA THR A 31 -14.77 10.25 -0.34
C THR A 31 -14.70 10.10 1.18
N TYR A 32 -13.50 10.18 1.77
CA TYR A 32 -13.33 10.02 3.23
C TYR A 32 -13.95 11.18 4.02
N VAL A 33 -13.94 12.41 3.48
CA VAL A 33 -14.65 13.55 4.07
C VAL A 33 -16.15 13.32 4.01
N LEU A 34 -16.68 12.90 2.85
CA LEU A 34 -18.12 12.65 2.66
C LEU A 34 -18.64 11.51 3.55
N GLU A 35 -17.81 10.49 3.78
CA GLU A 35 -18.11 9.37 4.68
C GLU A 35 -17.91 9.72 6.17
N GLY A 36 -17.49 10.94 6.48
CA GLY A 36 -17.26 11.41 7.85
C GLY A 36 -16.06 10.75 8.54
N GLN A 37 -15.16 10.11 7.79
CA GLN A 37 -13.97 9.45 8.34
C GLN A 37 -12.89 10.46 8.75
N ILE A 38 -12.77 11.54 7.98
CA ILE A 38 -11.84 12.65 8.24
C ILE A 38 -12.55 14.01 8.12
N THR A 39 -12.03 15.01 8.83
CA THR A 39 -12.52 16.40 8.70
C THR A 39 -11.90 17.12 7.49
N LEU A 40 -12.44 18.28 7.10
CA LEU A 40 -11.83 19.15 6.08
C LEU A 40 -10.44 19.65 6.48
N GLU A 41 -10.20 19.86 7.78
CA GLU A 41 -8.89 20.25 8.31
C GLU A 41 -7.89 19.09 8.20
N GLU A 42 -8.31 17.88 8.56
CA GLU A 42 -7.50 16.66 8.43
C GLU A 42 -7.17 16.38 6.96
N LYS A 43 -8.13 16.56 6.05
CA LYS A 43 -7.91 16.42 4.60
C LYS A 43 -6.74 17.27 4.11
N ALA A 44 -6.60 18.52 4.56
CA ALA A 44 -5.52 19.40 4.11
C ALA A 44 -4.14 18.86 4.54
N ASN A 45 -4.01 18.43 5.79
CA ASN A 45 -2.75 17.87 6.31
C ASN A 45 -2.41 16.53 5.65
N ILE A 46 -3.38 15.62 5.57
CA ILE A 46 -3.19 14.29 4.95
C ILE A 46 -2.84 14.43 3.47
N LYS A 47 -3.42 15.40 2.74
CA LYS A 47 -3.09 15.65 1.34
C LYS A 47 -1.62 15.99 1.15
N ASP A 48 -1.06 16.83 2.01
CA ASP A 48 0.35 17.22 1.93
C ASP A 48 1.27 16.03 2.21
N ASP A 49 0.96 15.23 3.23
CA ASP A 49 1.71 14.01 3.57
C ASP A 49 1.68 12.99 2.43
N LEU A 50 0.50 12.72 1.86
CA LEU A 50 0.33 11.84 0.70
C LEU A 50 1.15 12.31 -0.51
N LYS A 51 1.12 13.61 -0.81
CA LYS A 51 1.91 14.18 -1.92
C LYS A 51 3.40 14.01 -1.71
N LYS A 52 3.91 14.24 -0.49
CA LYS A 52 5.34 14.04 -0.18
C LYS A 52 5.75 12.59 -0.38
N ILE A 53 4.97 11.65 0.14
CA ILE A 53 5.24 10.22 0.01
C ILE A 53 5.20 9.79 -1.47
N ILE A 54 4.15 10.17 -2.19
CA ILE A 54 4.00 9.83 -3.61
C ILE A 54 5.12 10.44 -4.45
N HIS A 55 5.56 11.66 -4.16
CA HIS A 55 6.68 12.27 -4.86
C HIS A 55 8.00 11.54 -4.57
N GLN A 56 8.30 11.27 -3.30
CA GLN A 56 9.51 10.56 -2.86
C GLN A 56 9.59 9.16 -3.46
N TYR A 57 8.46 8.49 -3.62
CA TYR A 57 8.34 7.12 -4.13
C TYR A 57 7.64 7.06 -5.48
N SER A 58 7.81 8.12 -6.29
CA SER A 58 7.09 8.32 -7.56
C SER A 58 7.20 7.15 -8.55
N GLU A 59 8.30 6.39 -8.50
CA GLU A 59 8.46 5.18 -9.29
C GLU A 59 7.32 4.17 -9.09
N PHE A 60 6.70 4.10 -7.91
CA PHE A 60 5.63 3.14 -7.57
C PHE A 60 4.21 3.66 -7.79
N PHE A 61 4.08 4.92 -8.20
CA PHE A 61 2.80 5.61 -8.48
C PHE A 61 2.71 6.08 -9.94
N ASP A 62 3.61 5.59 -10.78
CA ASP A 62 3.66 5.86 -12.21
C ASP A 62 2.51 5.14 -12.94
N GLU A 63 1.86 5.83 -13.89
CA GLU A 63 0.75 5.32 -14.71
C GLU A 63 1.13 4.13 -15.60
N LYS A 64 2.43 3.89 -15.82
CA LYS A 64 2.90 2.71 -16.57
C LYS A 64 2.55 1.38 -15.90
N TRP A 65 2.31 1.38 -14.59
CA TRP A 65 2.05 0.15 -13.86
C TRP A 65 0.60 -0.26 -13.96
N LYS A 66 0.38 -1.55 -14.19
CA LYS A 66 -0.91 -2.16 -13.84
C LYS A 66 -0.93 -2.42 -12.34
N VAL A 67 -1.62 -1.54 -11.62
CA VAL A 67 -1.73 -1.60 -10.15
C VAL A 67 -2.77 -2.65 -9.72
N ILE A 68 -2.40 -3.49 -8.77
CA ILE A 68 -3.24 -4.51 -8.13
C ILE A 68 -3.21 -4.25 -6.62
N ASN A 69 -4.07 -3.34 -6.16
CA ASN A 69 -4.16 -2.97 -4.73
C ASN A 69 -5.16 -3.84 -3.97
N GLU A 70 -4.90 -4.06 -2.68
CA GLU A 70 -5.78 -4.71 -1.70
C GLU A 70 -6.42 -6.04 -2.17
N LYS A 71 -5.76 -6.78 -3.07
CA LYS A 71 -6.28 -8.07 -3.50
C LYS A 71 -5.82 -9.17 -2.55
N ASP A 72 -6.80 -9.89 -2.02
CA ASP A 72 -6.58 -11.13 -1.30
C ASP A 72 -5.95 -12.16 -2.25
N ILE A 73 -4.69 -12.49 -1.99
CA ILE A 73 -4.02 -13.64 -2.59
C ILE A 73 -4.37 -14.83 -1.70
N MET A 74 -5.34 -15.63 -2.15
CA MET A 74 -5.68 -16.88 -1.49
C MET A 74 -4.77 -17.98 -2.03
N ILE A 75 -3.99 -18.59 -1.16
CA ILE A 75 -3.26 -19.82 -1.46
C ILE A 75 -3.86 -20.96 -0.66
N SER A 76 -4.24 -22.02 -1.36
CA SER A 76 -4.63 -23.29 -0.76
C SER A 76 -3.48 -24.28 -0.94
N GLU A 77 -2.76 -24.59 0.14
CA GLU A 77 -1.74 -25.64 0.16
C GLU A 77 -2.16 -26.72 1.15
N ARG A 78 -2.16 -27.99 0.71
CA ARG A 78 -2.47 -29.16 1.55
C ARG A 78 -3.77 -29.02 2.37
N GLY A 79 -4.80 -28.40 1.78
CA GLY A 79 -6.10 -28.20 2.42
C GLY A 79 -6.19 -27.01 3.39
N ILE A 80 -5.10 -26.25 3.57
CA ILE A 80 -5.08 -25.01 4.36
C ILE A 80 -5.10 -23.82 3.41
N SER A 81 -6.16 -23.03 3.49
CA SER A 81 -6.23 -21.74 2.77
C SER A 81 -5.65 -20.63 3.64
N ARG A 82 -4.67 -19.90 3.10
CA ARG A 82 -4.12 -18.68 3.69
C ARG A 82 -4.43 -17.51 2.77
N ILE A 83 -4.80 -16.38 3.37
CA ILE A 83 -5.06 -15.13 2.68
C ILE A 83 -3.91 -14.18 2.98
N TYR A 84 -3.30 -13.65 1.92
CA TYR A 84 -2.25 -12.65 1.99
C TYR A 84 -2.74 -11.38 1.28
N ARG A 85 -2.58 -10.23 1.93
CA ARG A 85 -3.00 -8.94 1.39
C ARG A 85 -1.82 -7.96 1.42
N PRO A 86 -0.97 -7.94 0.38
CA PRO A 86 0.00 -6.86 0.22
C PRO A 86 -0.74 -5.55 -0.07
N ASP A 87 -0.16 -4.43 0.37
CA ASP A 87 -0.80 -3.13 0.15
C ASP A 87 -0.87 -2.79 -1.34
N ARG A 88 0.21 -3.04 -2.08
CA ARG A 88 0.33 -2.71 -3.50
C ARG A 88 1.16 -3.74 -4.25
N ILE A 89 0.62 -4.23 -5.37
CA ILE A 89 1.38 -4.98 -6.37
C ILE A 89 1.37 -4.20 -7.69
N LEU A 90 2.55 -3.96 -8.25
CA LEU A 90 2.72 -3.32 -9.55
C LEU A 90 3.12 -4.37 -10.57
N LYS A 91 2.42 -4.43 -11.69
CA LYS A 91 2.71 -5.36 -12.78
C LYS A 91 3.20 -4.60 -14.02
N SER A 92 4.25 -5.12 -14.62
CA SER A 92 4.73 -4.81 -15.98
C SER A 92 4.98 -6.10 -16.76
N ASP A 93 5.51 -5.97 -17.98
CA ASP A 93 5.97 -7.10 -18.78
C ASP A 93 7.24 -7.76 -18.22
N GLU A 94 8.05 -7.02 -17.44
CA GLU A 94 9.28 -7.55 -16.83
C GLU A 94 9.02 -8.41 -15.58
N GLY A 95 7.87 -8.21 -14.95
CA GLY A 95 7.45 -8.91 -13.74
C GLY A 95 6.66 -8.03 -12.78
N TYR A 96 6.72 -8.39 -11.51
CA TYR A 96 5.92 -7.85 -10.43
C TYR A 96 6.79 -7.15 -9.38
N ILE A 97 6.31 -6.03 -8.86
CA ILE A 97 6.89 -5.34 -7.71
C ILE A 97 5.88 -5.37 -6.58
N ILE A 98 6.34 -5.68 -5.38
CA ILE A 98 5.51 -5.66 -4.16
C ILE A 98 5.94 -4.46 -3.32
N VAL A 99 4.98 -3.62 -2.94
CA VAL A 99 5.19 -2.47 -2.05
C VAL A 99 4.26 -2.63 -0.85
N ASP A 100 4.82 -2.49 0.35
CA ASP A 100 4.09 -2.59 1.61
C ASP A 100 4.40 -1.36 2.47
N PHE A 101 3.36 -0.65 2.90
CA PHE A 101 3.47 0.56 3.71
C PHE A 101 3.39 0.18 5.19
N LYS A 102 4.26 0.75 6.01
CA LYS A 102 4.38 0.42 7.43
C LYS A 102 4.24 1.67 8.27
N THR A 103 3.29 1.64 9.19
CA THR A 103 3.20 2.64 10.26
C THR A 103 4.10 2.23 11.43
N GLY A 104 4.94 3.16 11.90
CA GLY A 104 5.81 2.92 13.05
C GLY A 104 7.22 2.44 12.68
N MET A 105 7.92 1.83 13.63
CA MET A 105 9.33 1.48 13.48
C MET A 105 9.55 0.21 12.65
N GLU A 106 10.73 0.11 12.05
CA GLU A 106 11.18 -1.09 11.34
C GLU A 106 11.23 -2.30 12.29
N THR A 107 10.84 -3.45 11.79
CA THR A 107 10.83 -4.71 12.56
C THR A 107 11.12 -5.88 11.62
N GLU A 108 11.78 -6.92 12.12
CA GLU A 108 11.99 -8.17 11.35
C GLU A 108 10.69 -8.81 10.85
N LYS A 109 9.56 -8.51 11.51
CA LYS A 109 8.24 -8.99 11.09
C LYS A 109 7.86 -8.42 9.73
N ASN A 110 8.24 -7.17 9.45
CA ASN A 110 7.96 -6.51 8.18
C ASN A 110 8.74 -7.19 7.04
N ASP A 111 10.02 -7.50 7.25
CA ASP A 111 10.84 -8.21 6.27
C ASP A 111 10.31 -9.62 6.00
N LYS A 112 10.00 -10.38 7.07
CA LYS A 112 9.42 -11.72 6.94
C LYS A 112 8.10 -11.71 6.18
N GLN A 113 7.28 -10.67 6.38
CA GLN A 113 6.00 -10.53 5.70
C GLN A 113 6.17 -10.27 4.20
N ILE A 114 7.03 -9.32 3.81
CA ILE A 114 7.23 -9.01 2.38
C ILE A 114 7.91 -10.16 1.63
N GLU A 115 8.84 -10.88 2.28
CA GLU A 115 9.43 -12.10 1.71
C GLU A 115 8.40 -13.24 1.57
N THR A 116 7.45 -13.32 2.50
CA THR A 116 6.32 -14.25 2.37
C THR A 116 5.49 -13.91 1.13
N TYR A 117 5.14 -12.63 0.93
CA TYR A 117 4.40 -12.20 -0.26
C TYR A 117 5.15 -12.49 -1.56
N LYS A 118 6.47 -12.25 -1.58
CA LYS A 118 7.32 -12.60 -2.71
C LYS A 118 7.26 -14.09 -3.03
N SER A 119 7.52 -14.93 -2.03
CA SER A 119 7.49 -16.39 -2.18
C SER A 119 6.12 -16.88 -2.68
N VAL A 120 5.05 -16.29 -2.18
CA VAL A 120 3.67 -16.54 -2.59
C VAL A 120 3.45 -16.24 -4.07
N LEU A 121 3.89 -15.07 -4.56
CA LEU A 121 3.76 -14.73 -5.98
C LEU A 121 4.65 -15.63 -6.86
N GLU A 122 5.89 -15.89 -6.44
CA GLU A 122 6.82 -16.74 -7.18
C GLU A 122 6.31 -18.19 -7.32
N ASN A 123 5.71 -18.74 -6.26
CA ASN A 123 5.07 -20.06 -6.29
C ASN A 123 3.89 -20.15 -7.27
N LEU A 124 3.26 -19.02 -7.58
CA LEU A 124 2.20 -18.91 -8.59
C LEU A 124 2.76 -18.66 -10.01
N GLY A 125 4.08 -18.74 -10.20
CA GLY A 125 4.76 -18.50 -11.47
C GLY A 125 4.92 -17.03 -11.84
N MET A 126 4.68 -16.11 -10.90
CA MET A 126 4.86 -14.68 -11.13
C MET A 126 6.26 -14.24 -10.71
N LYS A 127 7.06 -13.76 -11.66
CA LYS A 127 8.42 -13.26 -11.39
C LYS A 127 8.36 -11.96 -10.60
N VAL A 128 8.81 -11.97 -9.34
CA VAL A 128 8.95 -10.76 -8.53
C VAL A 128 10.33 -10.16 -8.77
N ILE A 129 10.37 -8.92 -9.27
CA ILE A 129 11.62 -8.24 -9.64
C ILE A 129 12.10 -7.27 -8.56
N LYS A 130 11.22 -6.80 -7.68
CA LYS A 130 11.55 -5.89 -6.57
C LYS A 130 10.52 -6.03 -5.44
N THR A 131 11.00 -5.90 -4.21
CA THR A 131 10.19 -5.73 -3.00
C THR A 131 10.57 -4.41 -2.35
N GLN A 132 9.61 -3.70 -1.77
CA GLN A 132 9.84 -2.43 -1.10
C GLN A 132 8.98 -2.29 0.16
N LEU A 133 9.63 -2.01 1.29
CA LEU A 133 8.98 -1.52 2.50
C LEU A 133 9.08 0.01 2.53
N ILE A 134 7.96 0.70 2.80
CA ILE A 134 7.91 2.16 2.95
C ILE A 134 7.40 2.48 4.34
N TYR A 135 8.23 3.13 5.15
CA TYR A 135 7.87 3.55 6.51
C TYR A 135 7.28 4.96 6.51
N LEU A 136 6.11 5.10 7.13
CA LEU A 136 5.30 6.32 7.23
C LEU A 136 5.54 7.08 8.53
#